data_AF-A0A916SY17-F1
#
_entry.id   AF-A0A916SY17-F1
#
_cell.length_a   1.000
_cell.length_b   1.000
_cell.length_c   1.000
_cell.angle_alpha   90.00
_cell.angle_beta   90.00
_cell.angle_gamma   90.00
#
_symmetry.space_group_name_H-M   'P 1'
#
loop_
_entity.id
_entity.type
_entity.pdbx_description
1 polymer ?
#
loop_
_entity_poly.entity_id
_entity_poly.type
_entity_poly.pdbx_seq_one_letter_code
_entity_poly.pdbx_strand_id
1 'polypeptide(L)' 'MFPTDRVLRAREELTVERIAARRLIALDHLVDVLRWTRSTGEVAAELWVDVPMLQALGRSLTDAERAWIDEQLEGL' A
#
# COMPACT_ATOMS: atom_id res chain seq x y z
N MET A 1 -31.05 13.35 27.38
CA MET A 1 -31.12 11.88 27.38
C MET A 1 -30.02 11.38 26.46
N PHE A 2 -28.91 10.88 27.00
CA PHE A 2 -27.94 10.08 26.23
C PHE A 2 -28.27 8.62 26.48
N PRO A 3 -28.20 7.76 25.46
CA PRO A 3 -26.98 6.96 25.37
C PRO A 3 -26.50 6.66 23.93
N THR A 4 -25.20 6.37 23.83
CA THR A 4 -24.49 5.67 22.73
C THR A 4 -24.50 6.39 21.39
N ASP A 5 -23.42 7.07 20.99
CA ASP A 5 -22.46 6.38 20.14
C ASP A 5 -21.03 6.96 20.26
N ARG A 6 -20.28 6.50 21.27
CA ARG A 6 -18.80 6.64 21.31
C ARG A 6 -18.11 5.60 20.40
N VAL A 7 -18.87 4.79 19.68
CA VAL A 7 -18.39 3.60 18.96
C VAL A 7 -18.16 3.88 17.46
N LEU A 8 -18.72 4.96 16.94
CA LEU A 8 -18.54 5.40 15.55
C LEU A 8 -17.20 6.09 15.30
N ARG A 9 -16.53 6.67 16.32
CA ARG A 9 -15.22 7.32 16.11
C ARG A 9 -14.04 6.35 16.13
N ALA A 10 -14.16 5.18 16.77
CA ALA A 10 -13.08 4.19 16.85
C ALA A 10 -13.00 3.27 15.61
N ARG A 11 -14.01 3.28 14.73
CA ARG A 11 -14.03 2.42 13.53
C ARG A 11 -13.38 3.06 12.31
N GLU A 12 -13.23 4.38 12.29
CA GLU A 12 -12.48 5.06 11.24
C GLU A 12 -10.97 4.81 11.40
N GLU A 13 -10.46 4.81 12.62
CA GLU A 13 -9.03 4.54 12.89
C GLU A 13 -8.67 3.06 12.65
N LEU A 14 -9.47 2.10 13.15
CA LEU A 14 -9.26 0.66 12.90
C LEU A 14 -9.36 0.25 11.42
N THR A 15 -10.17 0.97 10.63
CA THR A 15 -10.28 0.71 9.19
C THR A 15 -9.07 1.26 8.44
N VAL A 16 -8.61 2.46 8.80
CA VAL A 16 -7.39 3.06 8.24
C VAL A 16 -6.17 2.21 8.58
N GLU A 17 -6.02 1.75 9.82
CA GLU A 17 -4.89 0.90 10.24
C GLU A 17 -4.86 -0.42 9.46
N ARG A 18 -6.01 -1.06 9.24
CA ARG A 18 -6.07 -2.31 8.46
C ARG A 18 -5.81 -2.09 6.97
N ILE A 19 -6.28 -0.98 6.40
CA ILE A 19 -6.02 -0.62 5.00
C ILE A 19 -4.55 -0.23 4.83
N ALA A 20 -3.99 0.54 5.76
CA ALA A 20 -2.59 0.91 5.80
C ALA A 20 -1.71 -0.33 5.95
N ALA A 21 -1.98 -1.21 6.92
CA ALA A 21 -1.23 -2.46 7.08
C ALA A 21 -1.29 -3.34 5.82
N ARG A 22 -2.46 -3.45 5.18
CA ARG A 22 -2.60 -4.20 3.92
C ARG A 22 -1.84 -3.55 2.77
N ARG A 23 -1.85 -2.22 2.67
CA ARG A 23 -1.08 -1.47 1.68
C ARG A 23 0.42 -1.60 1.92
N LEU A 24 0.86 -1.50 3.16
CA LEU A 24 2.27 -1.69 3.55
C LEU A 24 2.77 -3.09 3.21
N ILE A 25 1.97 -4.14 3.45
CA ILE A 25 2.31 -5.51 2.99
C ILE A 25 2.43 -5.55 1.47
N ALA A 26 1.48 -4.94 0.74
CA ALA A 26 1.57 -4.85 -0.72
C ALA A 26 2.78 -4.02 -1.19
N LEU A 27 3.23 -3.03 -0.41
CA LEU A 27 4.40 -2.21 -0.69
C LEU A 27 5.71 -2.96 -0.49
N ASP A 28 5.82 -3.77 0.57
CA ASP A 28 6.99 -4.62 0.82
C ASP A 28 7.19 -5.62 -0.32
N HIS A 29 6.10 -6.29 -0.73
CA HIS A 29 6.10 -7.16 -1.91
C HIS A 29 6.38 -6.40 -3.21
N LEU A 30 5.84 -5.18 -3.37
CA LEU A 30 6.13 -4.33 -4.54
C LEU A 30 7.61 -3.99 -4.62
N VAL A 31 8.23 -3.58 -3.52
CA VAL A 31 9.67 -3.31 -3.46
C VAL A 31 10.44 -4.56 -3.84
N ASP A 32 10.12 -5.72 -3.25
CA ASP A 32 10.80 -6.98 -3.54
C ASP A 32 10.79 -7.31 -5.04
N VAL A 33 9.63 -7.23 -5.69
CA VAL A 33 9.52 -7.44 -7.14
C VAL A 33 10.26 -6.36 -7.94
N LEU A 34 10.19 -5.10 -7.51
CA LEU A 34 10.92 -3.98 -8.15
C LEU A 34 12.45 -4.11 -8.04
N ARG A 35 12.97 -4.89 -7.09
CA ARG A 35 14.41 -5.24 -7.03
C ARG A 35 14.85 -6.08 -8.23
N TRP A 36 13.95 -6.92 -8.74
CA TRP A 36 14.25 -7.86 -9.84
C TRP A 36 13.80 -7.33 -11.21
N THR A 37 12.74 -6.53 -11.28
CA THR A 37 12.20 -6.00 -12.54
C THR A 37 11.61 -4.60 -12.41
N ARG A 38 11.91 -3.71 -13.36
CA ARG A 38 11.34 -2.35 -13.44
C ARG A 38 10.16 -2.26 -14.41
N SER A 39 9.74 -3.38 -15.02
CA SER A 39 8.63 -3.42 -15.96
C SER A 39 7.29 -3.52 -15.23
N THR A 40 6.43 -2.52 -15.35
CA THR A 40 5.10 -2.49 -14.71
C THR A 40 4.24 -3.72 -15.03
N GLY A 41 4.38 -4.29 -16.23
CA GLY A 41 3.63 -5.49 -16.63
C GLY A 41 4.12 -6.74 -15.90
N GLU A 42 5.44 -6.91 -15.80
CA GLU A 42 6.05 -8.02 -15.05
C GLU A 42 5.75 -7.88 -13.56
N VAL A 43 5.83 -6.65 -13.01
CA VAL A 43 5.50 -6.38 -11.61
C VAL A 43 4.05 -6.78 -11.31
N ALA A 44 3.11 -6.46 -12.20
CA ALA A 44 1.72 -6.82 -12.05
C ALA A 44 1.52 -8.34 -12.06
N ALA A 45 2.18 -9.04 -12.99
CA ALA A 45 2.14 -10.50 -13.07
C ALA A 45 2.71 -11.18 -11.83
N GLU A 46 3.87 -10.73 -11.34
CA GLU A 46 4.53 -11.28 -10.16
C GLU A 46 3.79 -11.00 -8.86
N LEU A 47 3.08 -9.86 -8.77
CA LEU A 47 2.20 -9.56 -7.64
C LEU A 47 0.81 -10.21 -7.77
N TRP A 48 0.55 -10.93 -8.87
CA TRP A 48 -0.76 -11.53 -9.20
C TRP A 48 -1.89 -10.49 -9.17
N VAL A 49 -1.60 -9.27 -9.64
CA VAL A 49 -2.56 -8.16 -9.72
C VAL A 49 -2.70 -7.65 -11.15
N ASP A 50 -3.82 -7.04 -11.47
CA ASP A 50 -3.98 -6.34 -12.74
C ASP A 50 -3.17 -5.03 -12.79
N VAL A 51 -2.61 -4.68 -13.95
CA VAL A 51 -1.94 -3.39 -14.20
C VAL A 51 -2.75 -2.17 -13.74
N PRO A 52 -4.06 -2.04 -14.02
CA PRO A 52 -4.86 -0.92 -13.48
C PRO A 52 -4.94 -0.91 -11.96
N MET A 53 -4.92 -2.08 -11.30
CA MET A 53 -4.93 -2.20 -9.84
C MET A 53 -3.58 -1.79 -9.25
N LEU A 54 -2.47 -2.20 -9.87
CA LEU A 54 -1.13 -1.74 -9.51
C LEU A 54 -0.98 -0.22 -9.67
N GLN A 55 -1.51 0.35 -10.75
CA GLN A 55 -1.52 1.81 -10.92
C GLN A 55 -2.38 2.53 -9.88
N ALA A 56 -3.52 1.96 -9.47
CA ALA A 56 -4.34 2.50 -8.41
C ALA A 56 -3.62 2.45 -7.05
N LEU A 57 -2.92 1.35 -6.75
CA LEU A 57 -2.04 1.22 -5.59
C LEU A 57 -0.98 2.33 -5.62
N GLY A 58 -0.24 2.46 -6.73
CA GLY A 58 0.77 3.48 -6.94
C GLY A 58 0.25 4.91 -6.80
N ARG A 59 -1.00 5.20 -7.21
CA ARG A 59 -1.64 6.51 -6.99
C ARG A 59 -2.10 6.73 -5.55
N SER A 60 -2.41 5.67 -4.82
CA SER A 60 -2.87 5.75 -3.42
C SER A 60 -1.75 5.90 -2.40
N LEU A 61 -0.48 5.78 -2.84
CA LEU A 61 0.68 5.95 -1.98
C LEU A 61 0.83 7.40 -1.53
N THR A 62 1.06 7.55 -0.23
CA THR A 62 1.49 8.81 0.38
C THR A 62 2.92 9.14 -0.01
N ASP A 63 3.31 10.40 0.16
CA ASP A 63 4.68 10.83 -0.08
C ASP A 63 5.70 10.08 0.79
N ALA A 64 5.33 9.74 2.03
CA ALA A 64 6.17 8.95 2.94
C ALA A 64 6.39 7.51 2.42
N GLU A 65 5.33 6.86 1.93
CA GLU A 65 5.44 5.52 1.34
C GLU A 65 6.28 5.54 0.05
N ARG A 66 6.15 6.57 -0.80
CA ARG A 66 6.99 6.72 -2.00
C ARG A 66 8.46 6.90 -1.65
N ALA A 67 8.76 7.79 -0.70
CA ALA A 67 10.14 8.02 -0.25
C ALA A 67 10.76 6.75 0.34
N TRP A 68 9.98 5.98 1.11
CA TRP A 68 10.44 4.69 1.63
C TRP A 68 10.73 3.69 0.51
N ILE A 69 9.84 3.54 -0.48
CA ILE A 69 10.07 2.65 -1.64
C ILE A 69 11.34 3.07 -2.40
N ASP A 70 11.52 4.37 -2.63
CA ASP A 70 12.70 4.92 -3.31
C ASP A 70 13.98 4.58 -2.55
N GLU A 71 14.02 4.84 -1.23
CA GLU A 71 15.15 4.50 -0.36
C GLU A 71 15.49 3.00 -0.40
N GLN A 72 14.47 2.12 -0.39
CA GLN A 72 14.69 0.67 -0.48
C GLN A 72 15.22 0.21 -1.84
N LEU A 73 15.02 0.99 -2.90
CA LEU A 73 15.45 0.68 -4.27
C LEU A 73 16.79 1.34 -4.62
N GLU A 74 17.14 2.46 -3.99
CA GLU A 74 18.45 3.12 -4.07
C GLU A 74 19.51 2.41 -3.21
N GLY A 75 19.11 1.71 -2.15
CA GLY A 75 19.99 0.94 -1.27
C GLY A 75 20.54 -0.37 -1.85
N LEU A 76 20.51 -0.55 -3.18
CA LEU A 76 20.85 -1.78 -3.91
C LEU A 76 22.14 -1.65 -4.72
#